data_AF-A0A973NLU3-F1
#
_entry.id   AF-A0A973NLU3-F1
#
_cell.length_a   1.000
_cell.length_b   1.000
_cell.length_c   1.000
_cell.angle_alpha   90.00
_cell.angle_beta   90.00
_cell.angle_gamma   90.00
#
_symmetry.space_group_name_H-M   'P 1'
#
loop_
_entity.id
_entity.type
_entity.pdbx_description
1 polymer ?
#
loop_
_entity_poly.entity_id
_entity_poly.type
_entity_poly.pdbx_seq_one_letter_code
_entity_poly.pdbx_strand_id
1 'polypeptide(L)'
;GTFDAERYEFYFVSVEDVIRDLTAFRDALAEVNPRASIVFTVSPVPLVATAVPGAHVLSSTTYSKSVLRVAAETMRIRFPNVHYFPSYEIITGAFNRGAYYAADLRNVVEDGVAHVMRLFMAHATDQGTGSATIAPRGANDDDHLAAASRLVEVECDEVALDKR
;
A
#
# COMPACT_ATOMS: atom_id res chain seq x y z
N GLY A 1 -15.34 13.06 -15.84
CA GLY A 1 -16.13 12.03 -16.55
C GLY A 1 -17.52 11.97 -15.96
N THR A 2 -18.53 11.57 -16.75
CA THR A 2 -19.89 11.30 -16.27
C THR A 2 -20.02 9.81 -16.02
N PHE A 3 -20.59 9.41 -14.88
CA PHE A 3 -20.83 8.00 -14.56
C PHE A 3 -21.87 7.41 -15.52
N ASP A 4 -21.60 6.20 -16.02
CA ASP A 4 -22.46 5.47 -16.94
C ASP A 4 -22.76 4.07 -16.36
N ALA A 5 -24.00 3.87 -15.93
CA ALA A 5 -24.44 2.64 -15.28
C ALA A 5 -24.51 1.44 -16.24
N GLU A 6 -24.49 1.65 -17.55
CA GLU A 6 -24.42 0.55 -18.53
C GLU A 6 -22.99 0.05 -18.74
N ARG A 7 -21.99 0.85 -18.32
CA ARG A 7 -20.56 0.55 -18.51
C ARG A 7 -19.85 0.17 -17.22
N TYR A 8 -20.35 0.63 -16.07
CA TYR A 8 -19.71 0.47 -14.78
C TYR A 8 -20.67 -0.15 -13.78
N GLU A 9 -20.25 -1.23 -13.15
CA GLU A 9 -20.95 -1.85 -12.03
C GLU A 9 -20.10 -1.85 -10.77
N PHE A 10 -20.75 -1.88 -9.61
CA PHE A 10 -20.07 -2.07 -8.35
C PHE A 10 -19.61 -3.52 -8.23
N TYR A 11 -18.29 -3.72 -8.17
CA TYR A 11 -17.70 -5.03 -7.96
C TYR A 11 -17.16 -5.17 -6.54
N PHE A 12 -17.68 -6.13 -5.79
CA PHE A 12 -17.23 -6.43 -4.44
C PHE A 12 -16.06 -7.40 -4.49
N VAL A 13 -14.85 -6.89 -4.24
CA VAL A 13 -13.61 -7.65 -4.34
C VAL A 13 -13.46 -8.63 -3.18
N SER A 14 -13.32 -9.92 -3.48
CA SER A 14 -13.01 -10.97 -2.50
C SER A 14 -11.51 -11.16 -2.26
N VAL A 15 -11.15 -11.95 -1.26
CA VAL A 15 -9.73 -12.32 -1.01
C VAL A 15 -9.17 -13.12 -2.18
N GLU A 16 -9.98 -14.01 -2.75
CA GLU A 16 -9.63 -14.87 -3.88
C GLU A 16 -9.36 -14.04 -5.14
N ASP A 17 -10.13 -12.98 -5.38
CA ASP A 17 -9.90 -12.06 -6.49
C ASP A 17 -8.54 -11.35 -6.36
N VAL A 18 -8.22 -10.83 -5.17
CA VAL A 18 -6.92 -10.17 -4.93
C VAL A 18 -5.78 -11.17 -5.09
N ILE A 19 -5.90 -12.39 -4.56
CA ILE A 19 -4.86 -13.42 -4.71
C ILE A 19 -4.66 -13.78 -6.18
N ARG A 20 -5.74 -13.95 -6.94
CA ARG A 20 -5.69 -14.24 -8.38
C ARG A 20 -4.92 -13.14 -9.11
N ASP A 21 -5.28 -11.89 -8.88
CA ASP A 21 -4.71 -10.76 -9.61
C ASP A 21 -3.24 -10.50 -9.20
N LEU A 22 -2.91 -10.62 -7.91
CA LEU A 22 -1.52 -10.54 -7.42
C LEU A 22 -0.65 -11.70 -7.94
N THR A 23 -1.23 -12.89 -8.09
CA THR A 23 -0.52 -14.04 -8.70
C THR A 23 -0.23 -13.77 -10.17
N ALA A 24 -1.24 -13.29 -10.93
CA ALA A 24 -1.07 -12.95 -12.34
C ALA A 24 -0.01 -11.85 -12.53
N PHE A 25 -0.03 -10.81 -11.69
CA PHE A 25 1.00 -9.76 -11.70
C PHE A 25 2.39 -10.34 -11.42
N ARG A 26 2.53 -11.18 -10.40
CA ARG A 26 3.80 -11.81 -10.02
C ARG A 26 4.35 -12.70 -11.14
N ASP A 27 3.50 -13.45 -11.81
CA ASP A 27 3.90 -14.32 -12.92
C ASP A 27 4.34 -13.50 -14.14
N ALA A 28 3.59 -12.45 -14.50
CA ALA A 28 3.99 -11.51 -15.54
C ALA A 28 5.31 -10.79 -15.20
N LEU A 29 5.52 -10.40 -13.94
CA LEU A 29 6.78 -9.81 -13.51
C LEU A 29 7.94 -10.80 -13.63
N ALA A 30 7.71 -12.09 -13.36
CA ALA A 30 8.74 -13.12 -13.47
C ALA A 30 9.17 -13.37 -14.92
N GLU A 31 8.29 -13.15 -15.91
CA GLU A 31 8.65 -13.20 -17.33
C GLU A 31 9.62 -12.07 -17.72
N VAL A 32 9.52 -10.90 -17.08
CA VAL A 32 10.40 -9.75 -17.33
C VAL A 32 11.69 -9.84 -16.50
N ASN A 33 11.56 -10.16 -15.21
CA ASN A 33 12.67 -10.27 -14.27
C ASN A 33 12.43 -11.41 -13.28
N PRO A 34 12.92 -12.63 -13.55
CA PRO A 34 12.72 -13.79 -12.67
C PRO A 34 13.47 -13.67 -11.34
N ARG A 35 14.36 -12.69 -11.18
CA ARG A 35 15.11 -12.41 -9.95
C ARG A 35 14.45 -11.34 -9.08
N ALA A 36 13.31 -10.78 -9.50
CA ALA A 36 12.61 -9.77 -8.73
C ALA A 36 12.07 -10.34 -7.42
N SER A 37 12.32 -9.61 -6.32
CA SER A 37 11.62 -9.81 -5.04
C SER A 37 10.50 -8.78 -4.93
N ILE A 38 9.35 -9.20 -4.40
CA ILE A 38 8.16 -8.36 -4.24
C ILE A 38 7.96 -8.12 -2.75
N VAL A 39 7.72 -6.88 -2.35
CA VAL A 39 7.32 -6.53 -0.97
C VAL A 39 5.93 -5.91 -1.02
N PHE A 40 4.97 -6.57 -0.39
CA PHE A 40 3.62 -6.02 -0.22
C PHE A 40 3.50 -5.23 1.08
N THR A 41 2.69 -4.17 1.02
CA THR A 41 2.28 -3.36 2.16
C THR A 41 0.79 -3.07 2.05
N VAL A 42 0.09 -2.95 3.17
CA VAL A 42 -1.29 -2.44 3.20
C VAL A 42 -1.25 -0.96 3.60
N SER A 43 -1.97 -0.11 2.88
CA SER A 43 -2.04 1.31 3.23
C SER A 43 -2.94 1.53 4.47
N PRO A 44 -2.53 2.35 5.45
CA PRO A 44 -3.34 2.70 6.62
C PRO A 44 -4.49 3.66 6.31
N VAL A 45 -4.48 4.32 5.16
CA VAL A 45 -5.48 5.34 4.82
C VAL A 45 -6.86 4.69 4.65
N PRO A 46 -7.88 5.11 5.41
CA PRO A 46 -9.24 4.58 5.31
C PRO A 46 -9.99 5.17 4.09
N LEU A 47 -11.02 4.46 3.62
CA LEU A 47 -11.84 4.90 2.48
C LEU A 47 -12.59 6.20 2.80
N VAL A 48 -12.74 7.11 1.83
CA VAL A 48 -13.62 8.30 1.98
C VAL A 48 -15.08 7.90 2.09
N ALA A 49 -15.51 6.98 1.22
CA ALA A 49 -16.90 6.60 1.03
C ALA A 49 -17.02 5.12 0.65
N THR A 50 -18.23 4.57 0.75
CA THR A 50 -18.54 3.20 0.31
C THR A 50 -19.75 3.21 -0.61
N ALA A 51 -19.68 2.43 -1.69
CA ALA A 51 -20.79 2.21 -2.61
C ALA A 51 -21.66 1.00 -2.21
N VAL A 52 -21.31 0.29 -1.12
CA VAL A 52 -22.07 -0.87 -0.63
C VAL A 52 -23.39 -0.39 0.00
N PRO A 53 -24.57 -0.75 -0.55
CA PRO A 53 -25.85 -0.30 -0.01
C PRO A 53 -26.04 -0.73 1.45
N GLY A 54 -26.37 0.23 2.31
CA GLY A 54 -26.63 -0.01 3.74
C GLY A 54 -25.39 -0.29 4.60
N ALA A 55 -24.18 -0.26 4.04
CA ALA A 55 -22.95 -0.41 4.81
C ALA A 55 -22.40 0.93 5.32
N HIS A 56 -21.79 0.90 6.49
CA HIS A 56 -21.05 2.04 7.02
C HIS A 56 -19.61 2.05 6.50
N VAL A 57 -19.06 3.22 6.17
CA VAL A 57 -17.69 3.39 5.63
C VAL A 57 -16.61 2.76 6.51
N LEU A 58 -16.80 2.80 7.84
CA LEU A 58 -15.90 2.15 8.80
C LEU A 58 -15.84 0.63 8.60
N SER A 59 -17.01 -0.02 8.46
CA SER A 59 -17.10 -1.46 8.26
C SER A 59 -16.55 -1.85 6.88
N SER A 60 -16.85 -1.05 5.85
CA SER A 60 -16.29 -1.26 4.50
C SER A 60 -14.77 -1.11 4.48
N THR A 61 -14.23 -0.07 5.12
CA THR A 61 -12.78 0.11 5.27
C THR A 61 -12.15 -1.09 5.99
N THR A 62 -12.72 -1.51 7.12
CA THR A 62 -12.22 -2.64 7.90
C THR A 62 -12.20 -3.92 7.05
N TYR A 63 -13.28 -4.19 6.31
CA TYR A 63 -13.34 -5.31 5.39
C TYR A 63 -12.26 -5.24 4.32
N SER A 64 -12.18 -4.13 3.57
CA SER A 64 -11.24 -3.97 2.46
C SER A 64 -9.78 -4.11 2.91
N LYS A 65 -9.39 -3.50 4.04
CA LYS A 65 -8.02 -3.63 4.56
C LYS A 65 -7.74 -5.05 5.05
N SER A 66 -8.73 -5.73 5.64
CA SER A 66 -8.59 -7.14 6.06
C SER A 66 -8.40 -8.06 4.86
N VAL A 67 -9.17 -7.87 3.79
CA VAL A 67 -9.03 -8.61 2.53
C VAL A 67 -7.63 -8.47 1.96
N LEU A 68 -7.13 -7.24 1.83
CA LEU A 68 -5.78 -6.97 1.34
C LEU A 68 -4.71 -7.59 2.23
N ARG A 69 -4.88 -7.52 3.56
CA ARG A 69 -3.91 -8.06 4.50
C ARG A 69 -3.82 -9.58 4.43
N VAL A 70 -4.95 -10.28 4.31
CA VAL A 70 -5.01 -11.73 4.15
C VAL A 70 -4.42 -12.15 2.80
N ALA A 71 -4.74 -11.43 1.72
CA ALA A 71 -4.17 -11.71 0.40
C ALA A 71 -2.64 -11.56 0.40
N ALA A 72 -2.12 -10.48 1.00
CA ALA A 72 -0.68 -10.26 1.13
C ALA A 72 0.01 -11.36 1.94
N GLU A 73 -0.60 -11.82 3.05
CA GLU A 73 -0.09 -12.96 3.83
C GLU A 73 -0.06 -14.24 3.00
N THR A 74 -1.13 -14.50 2.27
CA THR A 74 -1.28 -15.70 1.46
C THR A 74 -0.21 -15.75 0.36
N MET A 75 0.04 -14.61 -0.31
CA MET A 75 1.10 -14.50 -1.30
C MET A 75 2.49 -14.72 -0.68
N ARG A 76 2.76 -14.12 0.49
CA ARG A 76 4.02 -14.30 1.24
C ARG A 76 4.27 -15.76 1.63
N ILE A 77 3.24 -16.49 2.06
CA ILE A 77 3.35 -17.91 2.43
C ILE A 77 3.57 -18.78 1.18
N ARG A 78 2.90 -18.45 0.07
CA ARG A 78 2.91 -19.26 -1.14
C ARG A 78 4.19 -19.10 -1.97
N PHE A 79 4.81 -17.93 -1.97
CA PHE A 79 5.91 -17.59 -2.87
C PHE A 79 7.15 -17.12 -2.10
N PRO A 80 8.30 -17.82 -2.22
CA PRO A 80 9.52 -17.47 -1.49
C PRO A 80 10.11 -16.08 -1.78
N ASN A 81 9.85 -15.53 -2.98
CA ASN A 81 10.30 -14.21 -3.40
C ASN A 81 9.30 -13.09 -3.08
N VAL A 82 8.24 -13.39 -2.31
CA VAL A 82 7.24 -12.42 -1.87
C VAL A 82 7.37 -12.21 -0.37
N HIS A 83 7.42 -10.94 0.02
CA HIS A 83 7.55 -10.48 1.39
C HIS A 83 6.38 -9.56 1.75
N TYR A 84 6.12 -9.43 3.05
CA TYR A 84 5.18 -8.45 3.57
C TYR A 84 5.90 -7.52 4.53
N PHE A 85 5.74 -6.22 4.38
CA PHE A 85 6.24 -5.23 5.31
C PHE A 85 5.07 -4.56 6.07
N PRO A 86 5.10 -4.53 7.42
CA PRO A 86 3.94 -4.19 8.24
C PRO A 86 3.72 -2.68 8.42
N SER A 87 3.73 -1.89 7.33
CA SER A 87 3.48 -0.44 7.43
C SER A 87 2.08 -0.11 7.96
N TYR A 88 1.08 -0.91 7.59
CA TYR A 88 -0.30 -0.80 8.09
C TYR A 88 -0.35 -0.89 9.62
N GLU A 89 0.26 -1.94 10.18
CA GLU A 89 0.25 -2.20 11.61
C GLU A 89 1.11 -1.19 12.38
N ILE A 90 2.23 -0.74 11.78
CA ILE A 90 3.08 0.32 12.36
C ILE A 90 2.28 1.62 12.53
N ILE A 91 1.39 1.96 11.59
CA ILE A 91 0.60 3.20 11.67
C ILE A 91 -0.65 3.02 12.53
N THR A 92 -1.41 1.95 12.30
CA THR A 92 -2.73 1.73 12.92
C THR A 92 -2.67 1.13 14.31
N GLY A 93 -1.50 0.64 14.74
CA GLY A 93 -1.31 -0.03 16.01
C GLY A 93 -1.68 0.83 17.22
N ALA A 94 -2.41 0.22 18.16
CA ALA A 94 -2.85 0.88 19.40
C ALA A 94 -1.70 1.45 20.25
N PHE A 95 -0.48 0.91 20.09
CA PHE A 95 0.72 1.35 20.78
C PHE A 95 1.12 2.80 20.45
N ASN A 96 0.74 3.33 19.27
CA ASN A 96 0.99 4.74 18.94
C ASN A 96 -0.13 5.67 19.40
N ARG A 97 -1.24 5.14 19.92
CA ARG A 97 -2.39 5.91 20.42
C ARG A 97 -2.93 6.93 19.39
N GLY A 98 -2.87 6.57 18.10
CA GLY A 98 -3.32 7.42 17.00
C GLY A 98 -2.37 8.57 16.63
N ALA A 99 -1.17 8.66 17.23
CA ALA A 99 -0.24 9.76 17.03
C ALA A 99 0.27 9.93 15.59
N TYR A 100 0.14 8.91 14.75
CA TYR A 100 0.57 8.97 13.35
C TYR A 100 -0.51 9.43 12.38
N TYR A 101 -1.73 9.68 12.84
CA TYR A 101 -2.75 10.30 12.01
C TYR A 101 -2.79 11.81 12.21
N ALA A 102 -3.03 12.53 11.11
CA ALA A 102 -3.32 13.95 11.12
C ALA A 102 -4.70 14.21 11.75
N ALA A 103 -5.07 15.50 11.88
CA ALA A 103 -6.33 15.91 12.50
C ALA A 103 -7.58 15.37 11.78
N ASP A 104 -7.45 15.02 10.50
CA ASP A 104 -8.52 14.39 9.70
C ASP A 104 -8.71 12.90 10.00
N LEU A 105 -7.82 12.28 10.79
CA LEU A 105 -7.80 10.85 11.13
C LEU A 105 -7.65 9.92 9.93
N ARG A 106 -7.12 10.43 8.81
CA ARG A 106 -6.95 9.69 7.55
C ARG A 106 -5.53 9.80 7.01
N ASN A 107 -5.02 11.03 6.94
CA ASN A 107 -3.68 11.28 6.45
C ASN A 107 -2.65 10.91 7.51
N VAL A 108 -1.53 10.34 7.07
CA VAL A 108 -0.42 10.00 7.96
C VAL A 108 0.50 11.21 8.07
N VAL A 109 0.82 11.62 9.30
CA VAL A 109 1.77 12.73 9.51
C VAL A 109 3.19 12.29 9.13
N GLU A 110 4.03 13.26 8.76
CA GLU A 110 5.41 13.01 8.32
C GLU A 110 6.22 12.16 9.32
N ASP A 111 6.01 12.37 10.63
CA ASP A 111 6.67 11.57 11.67
C ASP A 111 6.34 10.07 11.58
N GLY A 112 5.10 9.73 11.23
CA GLY A 112 4.65 8.36 11.01
C GLY A 112 5.26 7.76 9.74
N VAL A 113 5.26 8.52 8.64
CA VAL A 113 5.90 8.12 7.38
C VAL A 113 7.40 7.88 7.60
N ALA A 114 8.08 8.83 8.24
CA ALA A 114 9.50 8.73 8.55
C ALA A 114 9.80 7.52 9.44
N HIS A 115 8.93 7.18 10.40
CA HIS A 115 9.11 6.00 11.22
C HIS A 115 9.00 4.70 10.43
N VAL A 116 7.96 4.57 9.59
CA VAL A 116 7.79 3.43 8.69
C VAL A 116 9.01 3.27 7.79
N MET A 117 9.49 4.36 7.20
CA MET A 117 10.66 4.34 6.29
C MET A 117 11.96 3.98 7.01
N ARG A 118 12.18 4.45 8.24
CA ARG A 118 13.34 4.04 9.04
C ARG A 118 13.34 2.54 9.28
N LEU A 119 12.20 1.96 9.66
CA LEU A 119 12.06 0.52 9.89
C LEU A 119 12.21 -0.28 8.58
N PHE A 120 11.66 0.23 7.48
CA PHE A 120 11.79 -0.40 6.17
C PHE A 120 13.25 -0.48 5.74
N MET A 121 14.00 0.63 5.80
CA MET A 121 15.41 0.63 5.43
C MET A 121 16.23 -0.29 6.33
N ALA A 122 15.95 -0.30 7.65
CA ALA A 122 16.69 -1.12 8.61
C ALA A 122 16.43 -2.64 8.50
N HIS A 123 15.25 -3.06 8.02
CA HIS A 123 14.82 -4.46 8.10
C HIS A 123 14.40 -5.10 6.77
N ALA A 124 14.07 -4.30 5.76
CA ALA A 124 13.65 -4.77 4.44
C ALA A 124 14.71 -4.51 3.36
N THR A 125 15.86 -3.93 3.73
CA THR A 125 16.98 -3.69 2.82
C THR A 125 18.30 -4.08 3.48
N ASP A 126 19.33 -4.34 2.69
CA ASP A 126 20.69 -4.63 3.18
C ASP A 126 21.39 -3.41 3.81
N GLN A 127 20.70 -2.27 3.95
CA GLN A 127 21.17 -1.08 4.67
C GLN A 127 20.97 -1.24 6.18
N GLY A 128 21.51 -2.31 6.78
CA GLY A 128 21.41 -2.55 8.23
C GLY A 128 22.10 -1.45 9.05
N THR A 129 21.37 -0.88 10.03
CA THR A 129 21.79 -0.14 11.25
C THR A 129 23.08 0.69 11.26
N GLY A 130 23.59 1.14 10.12
CA GLY A 130 24.58 2.21 10.02
C GLY A 130 23.86 3.55 9.98
N SER A 131 24.18 4.44 10.92
CA SER A 131 23.76 5.85 10.89
C SER A 131 23.74 6.35 9.45
N ALA A 132 22.55 6.65 8.94
CA ALA A 132 22.34 7.11 7.58
C ALA A 132 23.06 8.44 7.37
N THR A 133 24.34 8.37 6.99
CA THR A 133 24.96 9.43 6.23
C THR A 133 24.46 9.21 4.82
N ILE A 134 23.59 10.09 4.34
CA ILE A 134 23.12 10.08 2.97
C ILE A 134 24.35 10.32 2.09
N ALA A 135 25.03 9.25 1.67
CA ALA A 135 25.96 9.32 0.57
C ALA A 135 25.14 9.67 -0.68
N PRO A 136 25.61 10.57 -1.55
CA PRO A 136 24.86 10.93 -2.74
C PRO A 136 24.69 9.67 -3.59
N ARG A 137 23.44 9.25 -3.79
CA ARG A 137 23.09 8.16 -4.72
C ARG A 137 23.32 8.65 -6.15
N GLY A 138 23.73 7.73 -7.02
CA GLY A 138 23.98 8.04 -8.43
C GLY A 138 22.68 8.40 -9.16
N ALA A 139 22.78 9.30 -10.15
CA ALA A 139 21.66 9.95 -10.85
C ALA A 139 20.57 9.03 -11.46
N ASN A 140 20.81 7.72 -11.58
CA ASN A 140 19.83 6.77 -12.12
C ASN A 140 18.84 6.24 -11.07
N ASP A 141 19.21 6.17 -9.79
CA ASP A 141 18.30 5.65 -8.73
C ASP A 141 17.19 6.66 -8.41
N ASP A 142 17.51 7.95 -8.50
CA ASP A 142 16.57 9.03 -8.24
C ASP A 142 15.49 9.12 -9.34
N ASP A 143 15.82 8.74 -10.58
CA ASP A 143 14.86 8.82 -11.69
C ASP A 143 13.80 7.70 -11.62
N HIS A 144 14.19 6.49 -11.18
CA HIS A 144 13.24 5.41 -10.92
C HIS A 144 12.35 5.68 -9.71
N LEU A 145 12.92 6.22 -8.63
CA LEU A 145 12.15 6.55 -7.43
C LEU A 145 11.22 7.74 -7.69
N ALA A 146 11.68 8.76 -8.42
CA ALA A 146 10.85 9.89 -8.84
C ALA A 146 9.78 9.45 -9.86
N ALA A 147 10.07 8.52 -10.77
CA ALA A 147 9.07 7.94 -11.66
C ALA A 147 8.03 7.12 -10.89
N ALA A 148 8.45 6.33 -9.89
CA ALA A 148 7.54 5.60 -9.02
C ALA A 148 6.65 6.55 -8.20
N SER A 149 7.20 7.62 -7.62
CA SER A 149 6.42 8.65 -6.92
C SER A 149 5.43 9.36 -7.85
N ARG A 150 5.82 9.68 -9.09
CA ARG A 150 4.92 10.26 -10.09
C ARG A 150 3.81 9.30 -10.50
N LEU A 151 4.07 7.99 -10.61
CA LEU A 151 3.04 7.00 -10.87
C LEU A 151 2.06 6.86 -9.69
N VAL A 152 2.56 6.81 -8.46
CA VAL A 152 1.73 6.72 -7.24
C VAL A 152 0.83 7.94 -7.07
N GLU A 153 1.32 9.14 -7.42
CA GLU A 153 0.55 10.38 -7.34
C GLU A 153 -0.56 10.46 -8.41
N VAL A 154 -0.36 9.81 -9.55
CA VAL A 154 -1.32 9.78 -10.68
C VAL A 154 -2.39 8.69 -10.50
N GLU A 155 -2.18 7.70 -9.62
CA GLU A 155 -3.05 6.52 -9.49
C GLU A 155 -4.01 6.56 -8.29
N CYS A 156 -3.84 7.49 -7.34
CA CYS A 156 -4.72 7.55 -6.16
C CYS A 156 -5.99 8.39 -6.39
N ASP A 157 -7.05 7.74 -6.88
CA ASP A 157 -8.41 8.32 -6.95
C ASP A 157 -8.89 8.89 -5.58
N GLU A 158 -8.42 8.31 -4.47
CA GLU A 158 -8.71 8.80 -3.11
C GLU A 158 -8.18 10.22 -2.86
N VAL A 159 -6.98 10.57 -3.38
CA VAL A 159 -6.41 11.92 -3.23
C VAL A 159 -7.19 12.95 -4.04
N ALA A 160 -7.80 12.53 -5.17
CA ALA A 160 -8.67 13.40 -5.96
C ALA A 160 -9.99 13.70 -5.22
N LEU A 161 -10.48 12.79 -4.37
CA LEU A 161 -11.67 12.99 -3.55
C LEU A 161 -11.43 13.96 -2.37
N ASP A 162 -10.22 13.98 -1.81
CA ASP A 162 -9.85 14.88 -0.70
C ASP A 162 -9.75 16.36 -1.10
N LYS A 163 -9.66 16.68 -2.40
CA LYS A 163 -9.56 18.06 -2.93
C LYS A 163 -10.90 18.77 -3.13
N ARG A 164 -12.01 18.21 -2.64
CA ARG A 164 -13.37 18.75 -2.80
C ARG A 164 -13.95 19.35 -1.53
#